data_AF-A0A0Q7C4P7-F1
#
_entry.id   AF-A0A0Q7C4P7-F1
#
_cell.length_a   1.000
_cell.length_b   1.000
_cell.length_c   1.000
_cell.angle_alpha   90.00
_cell.angle_beta   90.00
_cell.angle_gamma   90.00
#
_symmetry.space_group_name_H-M   'P 1'
#
loop_
_entity.id
_entity.type
_entity.pdbx_description
1 polymer ?
#
loop_
_entity_poly.entity_id
_entity_poly.type
_entity_poly.pdbx_seq_one_letter_code
_entity_poly.pdbx_strand_id
1 'polypeptide(L)'
;MNFDEAETLAERAVAVQAMADDVPSPCSSVCRMDRLSGFCEGCLRTIPEIAGWSRMEDETRRHVWRAIELRARAGIWRAPGHAEESVA
;
A
#
# COMPACT_ATOMS: atom_id res chain seq x y z
N MET A 1 -7.73 -5.28 -4.49
CA MET A 1 -7.27 -4.20 -5.38
C MET A 1 -7.09 -4.73 -6.80
N ASN A 2 -7.32 -3.93 -7.84
CA ASN A 2 -7.00 -4.25 -9.23
C ASN A 2 -5.68 -3.57 -9.69
N PHE A 3 -5.26 -3.72 -10.94
CA PHE A 3 -4.00 -3.13 -11.40
C PHE A 3 -4.07 -1.60 -11.50
N ASP A 4 -5.18 -1.06 -12.00
CA ASP A 4 -5.40 0.40 -12.13
C ASP A 4 -5.38 1.12 -10.77
N GLU A 5 -5.99 0.51 -9.76
CA GLU A 5 -5.97 0.99 -8.37
C GLU A 5 -4.56 0.96 -7.77
N ALA A 6 -3.77 -0.08 -8.09
CA ALA A 6 -2.37 -0.16 -7.65
C ALA A 6 -1.51 0.89 -8.34
N GLU A 7 -1.71 1.12 -9.63
CA GLU A 7 -1.02 2.17 -10.38
C GLU A 7 -1.36 3.56 -9.84
N THR A 8 -2.64 3.84 -9.59
CA THR A 8 -3.10 5.08 -8.94
C THR A 8 -2.43 5.28 -7.57
N LEU A 9 -2.29 4.20 -6.79
CA LEU A 9 -1.60 4.27 -5.50
C LEU A 9 -0.10 4.55 -5.66
N ALA A 10 0.54 4.00 -6.69
CA ALA A 10 1.93 4.29 -7.01
C ALA A 10 2.15 5.75 -7.45
N GLU A 11 1.25 6.31 -8.25
CA GLU A 11 1.28 7.72 -8.63
C GLU A 11 1.13 8.63 -7.40
N ARG A 12 0.20 8.30 -6.50
CA ARG A 12 0.02 9.01 -5.23
C ARG A 12 1.27 8.94 -4.36
N ALA A 13 1.96 7.80 -4.38
CA ALA A 13 3.24 7.65 -3.68
C ALA A 13 4.30 8.60 -4.22
N VAL A 14 4.43 8.73 -5.55
CA VAL A 14 5.36 9.67 -6.19
C VAL A 14 5.03 11.11 -5.81
N ALA A 15 3.75 11.48 -5.83
CA ALA A 15 3.31 12.83 -5.45
C ALA A 15 3.68 13.16 -4.00
N VAL A 16 3.50 12.21 -3.08
CA VAL A 16 3.84 12.41 -1.66
C VAL A 16 5.35 12.57 -1.44
N GLN A 17 6.21 11.95 -2.25
CA GLN A 17 7.66 12.16 -2.15
C GLN A 17 8.07 13.59 -2.49
N ALA A 18 7.28 14.31 -3.31
CA ALA A 18 7.56 15.70 -3.68
C ALA A 18 7.03 16.72 -2.66
N MET A 19 6.28 16.29 -1.63
CA MET A 19 5.73 17.17 -0.60
C MET A 19 6.80 17.51 0.45
N ALA A 20 6.88 18.80 0.82
CA ALA A 20 7.85 19.30 1.80
C ALA A 20 7.48 18.87 3.23
N ASP A 21 6.21 19.07 3.60
CA ASP A 21 5.64 18.81 4.92
C ASP A 21 4.34 18.00 4.79
N ASP A 22 3.95 17.34 5.88
CA ASP A 22 2.72 16.53 6.02
C ASP A 22 2.67 15.32 5.08
N VAL A 23 3.13 14.17 5.57
CA VAL A 23 3.11 12.90 4.82
C VAL A 23 1.79 12.17 5.08
N PRO A 24 0.79 12.23 4.18
CA PRO A 24 -0.54 11.72 4.46
C PRO A 24 -0.56 10.19 4.49
N SER A 25 -1.57 9.64 5.17
CA SER A 25 -1.78 8.19 5.21
C SER A 25 -2.16 7.63 3.84
N PRO A 26 -1.61 6.48 3.43
CA PRO A 26 -2.00 5.79 2.19
C PRO A 26 -3.35 5.06 2.32
N CYS A 27 -3.99 5.07 3.50
CA CYS A 27 -5.21 4.32 3.77
C CYS A 27 -6.35 4.70 2.82
N SER A 28 -7.02 3.69 2.27
CA SER A 28 -8.24 3.80 1.44
C SER A 28 -9.50 3.36 2.19
N SER A 29 -9.43 3.27 3.53
CA SER A 29 -10.48 2.70 4.40
C SER A 29 -10.82 1.23 4.14
N VAL A 30 -10.07 0.56 3.27
CA VAL A 30 -10.08 -0.90 3.11
C VAL A 30 -8.97 -1.48 3.97
N CYS A 31 -9.35 -2.19 5.02
CA CYS A 31 -8.41 -2.90 5.90
C CYS A 31 -8.65 -4.41 5.79
N ARG A 32 -8.07 -5.02 4.75
CA ARG A 32 -8.07 -6.47 4.53
C ARG A 32 -6.65 -6.89 4.24
N MET A 33 -6.12 -7.83 5.00
CA MET A 33 -4.76 -8.32 4.84
C MET A 33 -4.78 -9.57 3.98
N ASP A 34 -4.02 -9.55 2.89
CA ASP A 34 -3.72 -10.76 2.15
C ASP A 34 -2.68 -11.60 2.93
N ARG A 35 -3.05 -12.84 3.29
CA ARG A 35 -2.20 -13.69 4.14
C ARG A 35 -0.94 -14.19 3.43
N LEU A 36 -0.98 -14.28 2.10
CA LEU A 36 0.11 -14.86 1.31
C LEU A 36 1.18 -13.82 0.98
N SER A 37 0.80 -12.62 0.54
CA SER A 37 1.72 -11.50 0.29
C SER A 37 2.07 -10.72 1.56
N GLY A 38 1.22 -10.77 2.59
CA GLY A 38 1.43 -10.04 3.85
C GLY A 38 1.11 -8.53 3.75
N PHE A 39 0.47 -8.09 2.67
CA PHE A 39 0.12 -6.69 2.44
C PHE A 39 -1.39 -6.43 2.60
N CYS A 40 -1.72 -5.22 3.02
CA CYS A 40 -3.10 -4.74 3.02
C CYS A 40 -3.56 -4.53 1.58
N GLU A 41 -4.67 -5.15 1.19
CA GLU A 41 -5.24 -5.07 -0.15
C GLU A 41 -5.69 -3.66 -0.55
N GLY A 42 -5.82 -2.74 0.40
CA GLY A 42 -6.25 -1.36 0.14
C GLY A 42 -5.12 -0.34 0.04
N CYS A 43 -4.03 -0.53 0.77
CA CYS A 43 -2.94 0.46 0.88
C CYS A 43 -1.53 -0.12 0.78
N LEU A 44 -1.41 -1.43 0.54
CA LEU A 44 -0.16 -2.18 0.36
C LEU A 44 0.84 -2.04 1.53
N ARG A 45 0.36 -1.63 2.70
CA ARG A 45 1.13 -1.61 3.94
C ARG A 45 1.12 -2.97 4.63
N THR A 46 2.17 -3.23 5.39
CA THR A 46 2.25 -4.37 6.31
C THR A 46 1.57 -4.05 7.65
N ILE A 47 1.29 -5.06 8.47
CA ILE A 47 0.70 -4.85 9.81
C ILE A 47 1.56 -3.93 10.69
N PRO A 48 2.91 -4.10 10.78
CA PRO A 48 3.76 -3.19 11.55
C PRO A 48 3.68 -1.74 11.05
N GLU A 49 3.63 -1.53 9.74
CA GLU A 49 3.49 -0.18 9.15
C GLU A 49 2.14 0.46 9.48
N ILE A 50 1.06 -0.33 9.51
CA ILE A 50 -0.27 0.14 9.89
C ILE A 50 -0.31 0.50 11.38
N ALA A 51 0.17 -0.38 12.25
CA ALA A 51 0.15 -0.19 13.69
C ALA A 51 1.07 0.96 14.16
N GLY A 52 2.19 1.17 13.46
CA GLY A 52 3.18 2.18 13.80
C GLY A 52 2.92 3.57 13.23
N TRP A 53 2.00 3.74 12.27
CA TRP A 53 1.89 4.95 11.44
C TRP A 53 1.83 6.27 12.22
N SER A 54 1.00 6.34 13.26
CA SER A 54 0.81 7.56 14.07
C SER A 54 2.06 7.96 14.86
N ARG A 55 3.00 7.02 15.06
CA ARG A 55 4.25 7.21 15.80
C ARG A 55 5.47 7.39 14.89
N MET A 56 5.31 7.20 13.58
CA MET A 56 6.40 7.36 12.61
C MET A 56 6.65 8.84 12.34
N GLU A 57 7.94 9.18 12.22
CA GLU A 57 8.39 10.47 11.68
C GLU A 57 8.17 10.52 10.17
N ASP A 58 8.11 11.72 9.61
CA ASP A 58 7.79 11.94 8.20
C ASP A 58 8.79 11.31 7.24
N GLU A 59 10.07 11.24 7.60
CA GLU A 59 11.07 10.47 6.83
C GLU A 59 10.72 8.98 6.76
N THR A 60 10.32 8.39 7.88
CA THR A 60 9.90 6.98 7.93
C THR A 60 8.60 6.77 7.14
N ARG A 61 7.65 7.70 7.22
CA ARG A 61 6.42 7.65 6.42
C ARG A 61 6.72 7.74 4.92
N ARG A 62 7.69 8.55 4.51
CA ARG A 62 8.18 8.62 3.13
C ARG A 62 8.80 7.30 2.68
N HIS A 63 9.56 6.62 3.53
CA HIS A 63 10.07 5.28 3.23
C HIS A 63 8.94 4.26 3.03
N VAL A 64 7.88 4.32 3.84
CA VAL A 64 6.69 3.47 3.66
C VAL A 64 6.02 3.76 2.32
N TRP A 65 5.85 5.03 1.94
CA TRP A 65 5.32 5.40 0.63
C TRP A 65 6.18 4.90 -0.54
N ARG A 66 7.50 4.98 -0.42
CA ARG A 66 8.42 4.44 -1.43
C ARG A 66 8.29 2.92 -1.56
N ALA A 67 8.13 2.22 -0.43
CA ALA A 67 7.88 0.79 -0.44
C ALA A 67 6.54 0.43 -1.10
N ILE A 68 5.48 1.22 -0.85
CA ILE A 68 4.17 1.06 -1.49
C ILE A 68 4.28 1.21 -3.02
N GLU A 69 4.99 2.23 -3.51
CA GLU A 69 5.23 2.42 -4.95
C GLU A 69 5.86 1.19 -5.59
N LEU A 70 6.92 0.67 -4.98
CA LEU A 70 7.64 -0.51 -5.48
C LEU A 70 6.74 -1.76 -5.46
N ARG A 71 6.00 -1.98 -4.38
CA ARG A 71 5.06 -3.11 -4.25
C ARG A 71 3.96 -3.05 -5.32
N ALA A 72 3.37 -1.87 -5.51
CA ALA A 72 2.31 -1.62 -6.47
C ALA A 72 2.78 -1.94 -7.90
N ARG A 73 3.91 -1.36 -8.32
CA ARG A 73 4.49 -1.54 -9.66
C ARG A 73 4.99 -2.96 -9.91
N ALA A 74 5.52 -3.62 -8.88
CA ALA A 74 6.00 -5.00 -9.00
C ALA A 74 4.85 -6.03 -9.04
N GLY A 75 3.62 -5.65 -8.67
CA GLY A 75 2.47 -6.56 -8.66
C GLY A 75 2.53 -7.66 -7.58
N ILE A 76 3.49 -7.57 -6.65
CA ILE A 76 3.76 -8.61 -5.63
C ILE A 76 2.69 -8.69 -4.52
N TRP A 77 1.71 -7.80 -4.54
CA TRP A 77 0.58 -7.77 -3.62
C TRP A 77 -0.55 -8.73 -4.02
N ARG A 78 -0.52 -9.28 -5.24
CA ARG A 78 -1.43 -10.34 -5.67
C ARG A 78 -0.85 -11.70 -5.29
N ALA A 79 -1.44 -12.32 -4.28
CA ALA A 79 -1.22 -13.75 -4.10
C ALA A 79 -1.92 -14.56 -5.20
N PRO A 80 -1.35 -15.71 -5.62
CA PRO A 80 -1.93 -16.57 -6.66
C PRO A 80 -3.33 -17.13 -6.38
N GLY A 81 -3.97 -16.82 -5.25
CA GLY A 81 -5.26 -17.39 -4.83
C GLY A 81 -6.49 -16.49 -5.00
N HIS A 82 -6.35 -15.19 -5.30
CA HIS A 82 -7.50 -14.27 -5.45
C HIS A 82 -8.19 -14.36 -6.81
N ALA A 83 -7.74 -15.26 -7.69
CA ALA A 83 -8.32 -15.48 -9.02
C ALA A 83 -9.46 -16.51 -9.03
N GLU A 84 -9.62 -17.35 -7.98
CA GLU A 84 -10.62 -18.43 -7.95
C GLU A 84 -11.95 -18.05 -7.26
N GLU A 85 -12.04 -16.96 -6.49
CA GLU A 85 -13.21 -16.65 -5.66
C GLU A 85 -14.22 -15.67 -6.29
N SER A 86 -14.18 -15.48 -7.61
CA SER A 86 -15.14 -14.65 -8.37
C SER A 86 -16.07 -15.45 -9.30
N VAL A 87 -16.04 -16.78 -9.22
CA VAL A 87 -16.96 -17.67 -9.97
C VAL A 87 -17.63 -18.62 -8.98
N ALA A 88 -18.63 -18.11 -8.25
CA ALA A 88 -19.66 -18.89 -7.58
C ALA A 88 -21.00 -18.16 -7.68
#